data_AF-A0A926IL62-F1
#
_entry.id   AF-A0A926IL62-F1
#
_cell.length_a   1.000
_cell.length_b   1.000
_cell.length_c   1.000
_cell.angle_alpha   90.00
_cell.angle_beta   90.00
_cell.angle_gamma   90.00
#
_symmetry.space_group_name_H-M   'P 1'
#
loop_
_entity.id
_entity.type
_entity.pdbx_description
1 polymer ?
#
loop_
_entity_poly.entity_id
_entity_poly.type
_entity_poly.pdbx_seq_one_letter_code
_entity_poly.pdbx_strand_id
1 'polypeptide(L)'
;MSKKVDERIPREVGSGVLPDNPAARSPWGKLVSYRDAIHYSARYNAVFSASALQALRILVPDYKERATLMSDNAYKRLYQVFTSQYGPYAMDEQNSHPFFRGNFGGGLTGDAGDDALLMCGRVNDFGTYRVEKELDVCDWDIVGSDLCRATTQSLQGTADGQATHLQPGTKLEYCMVEAKGCGDPHCRIVAESRDKYPMPEHEIWESFGPIATEDQIRYTPEEDMVKESQVFREECNNTFCNGTCWERDASSVYKQPATAATTYIFPAIEQLIAEKKFDEKFVNHILRCVFEASGKAAFGEFYAKEGLRNWLGVPRDIDDGRIMGAHIEMFLQCMLVDYEIEAFNNEEVIYVIDRNRLTFNTPRAVDAFVYMWYGMTKTLVSAEWSLWEEPNDTPADKLRIKIAKKIDKFC
;
A
#
# COMPACT_ATOMS: atom_id res chain seq x y z
N MET A 1 27.34 -28.53 -0.98
CA MET A 1 26.33 -29.52 -0.55
C MET A 1 25.06 -29.26 -1.34
N SER A 2 24.63 -30.22 -2.16
CA SER A 2 23.44 -30.08 -3.01
C SER A 2 22.17 -30.00 -2.13
N LYS A 3 21.48 -28.86 -2.12
CA LYS A 3 20.13 -28.76 -1.54
C LYS A 3 19.22 -29.74 -2.29
N LYS A 4 18.88 -30.86 -1.66
CA LYS A 4 18.00 -31.93 -2.19
C LYS A 4 16.56 -31.80 -1.70
N VAL A 5 16.25 -30.74 -0.97
CA VAL A 5 14.91 -30.41 -0.49
C VAL A 5 14.68 -28.98 -0.88
N ASP A 6 13.61 -28.76 -1.64
CA ASP A 6 13.10 -27.42 -1.95
C ASP A 6 12.84 -26.65 -0.65
N GLU A 7 13.10 -25.36 -0.61
CA GLU A 7 12.85 -24.50 0.56
C GLU A 7 11.35 -24.44 0.80
N ARG A 8 10.84 -25.41 1.57
CA ARG A 8 9.43 -25.45 1.94
C ARG A 8 9.21 -24.37 2.98
N ILE A 9 8.21 -23.53 2.74
CA ILE A 9 7.70 -22.58 3.74
C ILE A 9 7.47 -23.35 5.05
N PRO A 10 8.05 -22.92 6.19
CA PRO A 10 7.85 -23.58 7.46
C PRO A 10 6.36 -23.67 7.79
N ARG A 11 5.92 -24.82 8.30
CA ARG A 11 4.49 -25.11 8.57
C ARG A 11 3.84 -24.14 9.56
N GLU A 12 4.65 -23.41 10.31
CA GLU A 12 4.23 -22.51 11.40
C GLU A 12 4.26 -21.03 11.00
N VAL A 13 4.71 -20.69 9.78
CA VAL A 13 4.68 -19.30 9.28
C VAL A 13 3.23 -18.83 9.18
N GLY A 14 2.91 -17.75 9.90
CA GLY A 14 1.56 -17.17 9.97
C GLY A 14 0.69 -17.70 11.12
N SER A 15 1.21 -18.57 11.99
CA SER A 15 0.52 -18.96 13.23
C SER A 15 0.13 -17.73 14.05
N GLY A 16 -1.15 -17.58 14.38
CA GLY A 16 -1.69 -16.44 15.14
C GLY A 16 -1.95 -15.14 14.34
N VAL A 17 -1.74 -15.12 13.02
CA VAL A 17 -2.11 -13.95 12.17
C VAL A 17 -3.62 -13.94 11.87
N LEU A 18 -4.18 -15.09 11.54
CA LEU A 18 -5.62 -15.30 11.31
C LEU A 18 -6.16 -16.17 12.45
N PRO A 19 -7.33 -15.86 13.07
CA PRO A 19 -7.73 -16.49 14.32
C PRO A 19 -7.84 -18.02 14.30
N ASP A 20 -8.11 -18.68 13.17
CA ASP A 20 -8.28 -20.15 13.13
C ASP A 20 -7.90 -20.82 11.79
N ASN A 21 -7.32 -20.11 10.82
CA ASN A 21 -6.86 -20.70 9.54
C ASN A 21 -5.67 -19.94 8.96
N PRO A 22 -4.51 -20.57 8.66
CA PRO A 22 -3.35 -19.93 8.02
C PRO A 22 -3.57 -19.65 6.52
N ALA A 23 -4.81 -19.44 6.10
CA ALA A 23 -5.21 -19.37 4.71
C ALA A 23 -6.52 -18.59 4.55
N ALA A 24 -6.62 -17.80 3.49
CA ALA A 24 -7.90 -17.28 3.03
C ALA A 24 -8.67 -18.43 2.34
N ARG A 25 -9.99 -18.47 2.54
CA ARG A 25 -10.87 -19.52 2.02
C ARG A 25 -12.00 -18.91 1.21
N SER A 26 -12.08 -19.33 -0.04
CA SER A 26 -13.22 -18.99 -0.91
C SER A 26 -14.51 -19.68 -0.45
N PRO A 27 -15.69 -19.18 -0.88
CA PRO A 27 -16.98 -19.84 -0.62
C PRO A 27 -17.08 -21.29 -1.10
N TRP A 28 -16.25 -21.68 -2.08
CA TRP A 28 -16.21 -23.04 -2.63
C TRP A 28 -15.11 -23.92 -2.03
N GLY A 29 -14.45 -23.47 -0.96
CA GLY A 29 -13.48 -24.27 -0.22
C GLY A 29 -12.08 -24.30 -0.81
N LYS A 30 -11.80 -23.53 -1.87
CA LYS A 30 -10.41 -23.28 -2.29
C LYS A 30 -9.69 -22.46 -1.24
N LEU A 31 -8.55 -22.97 -0.79
CA LEU A 31 -7.66 -22.34 0.17
C LEU A 31 -6.52 -21.63 -0.56
N VAL A 32 -6.22 -20.41 -0.14
CA VAL A 32 -5.08 -19.60 -0.57
C VAL A 32 -4.19 -19.43 0.65
N SER A 33 -2.90 -19.77 0.50
CA SER A 33 -1.97 -19.68 1.63
C SER A 33 -1.91 -18.24 2.15
N TYR A 34 -1.63 -18.09 3.43
CA TYR A 34 -1.47 -16.77 4.03
C TYR A 34 -0.43 -15.90 3.30
N ARG A 35 0.69 -16.49 2.86
CA ARG A 35 1.72 -15.80 2.07
C ARG A 35 1.15 -15.24 0.77
N ASP A 36 0.45 -16.07 0.00
CA ASP A 36 -0.15 -15.65 -1.27
C ASP A 36 -1.27 -14.63 -1.08
N ALA A 37 -2.01 -14.72 0.04
CA ALA A 37 -3.07 -13.79 0.39
C ALA A 37 -2.54 -12.36 0.58
N ILE A 38 -1.39 -12.19 1.25
CA ILE A 38 -0.79 -10.86 1.45
C ILE A 38 -0.21 -10.32 0.15
N HIS A 39 0.49 -11.14 -0.64
CA HIS A 39 0.99 -10.72 -1.97
C HIS A 39 -0.16 -10.24 -2.85
N TYR A 40 -1.26 -11.00 -2.86
CA TYR A 40 -2.49 -10.58 -3.54
C TYR A 40 -3.02 -9.25 -2.99
N SER A 41 -3.07 -9.08 -1.67
CA SER A 41 -3.63 -7.89 -1.04
C SER A 41 -2.79 -6.64 -1.30
N ALA A 42 -1.46 -6.74 -1.20
CA ALA A 42 -0.51 -5.68 -1.51
C ALA A 42 -0.66 -5.23 -2.98
N ARG A 43 -0.69 -6.20 -3.90
CA ARG A 43 -0.86 -5.89 -5.33
C ARG A 43 -2.24 -5.33 -5.66
N TYR A 44 -3.31 -5.86 -5.05
CA TYR A 44 -4.66 -5.34 -5.23
C TYR A 44 -4.75 -3.87 -4.78
N ASN A 45 -4.16 -3.54 -3.62
CA ASN A 45 -4.09 -2.17 -3.12
C ASN A 45 -3.27 -1.25 -4.04
N ALA A 46 -2.21 -1.75 -4.69
CA ALA A 46 -1.47 -0.99 -5.68
C ALA A 46 -2.32 -0.66 -6.91
N VAL A 47 -3.14 -1.60 -7.40
CA VAL A 47 -4.07 -1.37 -8.54
C VAL A 47 -5.13 -0.33 -8.16
N PHE A 48 -5.69 -0.45 -6.96
CA PHE A 48 -6.63 0.53 -6.40
C PHE A 48 -5.97 1.93 -6.30
N SER A 49 -4.75 1.99 -5.80
CA SER A 49 -3.98 3.24 -5.66
C SER A 49 -3.60 3.87 -7.00
N ALA A 50 -3.26 3.06 -8.01
CA ALA A 50 -2.99 3.55 -9.36
C ALA A 50 -4.22 4.25 -9.97
N SER A 51 -5.42 3.75 -9.66
CA SER A 51 -6.69 4.39 -10.05
C SER A 51 -6.91 5.71 -9.31
N ALA A 52 -6.65 5.75 -8.00
CA ALA A 52 -6.69 7.00 -7.22
C ALA A 52 -5.75 8.06 -7.80
N LEU A 53 -4.54 7.64 -8.22
CA LEU A 53 -3.58 8.57 -8.80
C LEU A 53 -4.05 9.11 -10.16
N GLN A 54 -4.73 8.30 -10.98
CA GLN A 54 -5.32 8.82 -12.22
C GLN A 54 -6.38 9.88 -11.95
N ALA A 55 -7.20 9.71 -10.91
CA ALA A 55 -8.15 10.75 -10.49
C ALA A 55 -7.42 12.04 -10.08
N LEU A 56 -6.33 11.93 -9.31
CA LEU A 56 -5.50 13.09 -8.95
C LEU A 56 -4.85 13.75 -10.19
N ARG A 57 -4.42 12.97 -11.19
CA ARG A 57 -3.88 13.49 -12.46
C ARG A 57 -4.92 14.25 -13.28
N ILE A 58 -6.20 13.91 -13.18
CA ILE A 58 -7.29 14.67 -13.81
C ILE A 58 -7.52 15.98 -13.06
N LEU A 59 -7.52 15.94 -11.73
CA LEU A 59 -7.70 17.12 -10.88
C LEU A 59 -6.52 18.11 -11.01
N VAL A 60 -5.29 17.60 -11.02
CA VAL A 60 -4.06 18.39 -11.12
C VAL A 60 -3.24 17.86 -12.31
N PRO A 61 -3.52 18.33 -13.53
CA PRO A 61 -2.86 17.81 -14.73
C PRO A 61 -1.39 18.18 -14.81
N ASP A 62 -1.02 19.37 -14.32
CA ASP A 62 0.38 19.80 -14.29
C ASP A 62 1.21 18.89 -13.38
N TYR A 63 2.30 18.35 -13.92
CA TYR A 63 3.15 17.40 -13.22
C TYR A 63 3.83 18.03 -12.00
N LYS A 64 4.39 19.23 -12.15
CA LYS A 64 5.13 19.92 -11.10
C LYS A 64 4.19 20.31 -9.95
N GLU A 65 3.01 20.86 -10.25
CA GLU A 65 2.02 21.19 -9.24
C GLU A 65 1.58 19.94 -8.46
N ARG A 66 1.27 18.84 -9.16
CA ARG A 66 0.83 17.60 -8.52
C ARG A 66 1.92 16.95 -7.68
N ALA A 67 3.14 16.88 -8.21
CA ALA A 67 4.28 16.33 -7.48
C ALA A 67 4.58 17.17 -6.23
N THR A 68 4.55 18.50 -6.35
CA THR A 68 4.72 19.42 -5.22
C THR A 68 3.64 19.21 -4.17
N LEU A 69 2.37 19.15 -4.58
CA LEU A 69 1.24 18.91 -3.67
C LEU A 69 1.41 17.61 -2.89
N MET A 70 1.71 16.50 -3.57
CA MET A 70 1.87 15.20 -2.92
C MET A 70 3.08 15.17 -1.98
N SER A 71 4.22 15.70 -2.42
CA SER A 71 5.45 15.80 -1.63
C SER A 71 5.27 16.65 -0.37
N ASP A 72 4.70 17.85 -0.51
CA ASP A 72 4.47 18.78 0.59
C ASP A 72 3.45 18.23 1.60
N ASN A 73 2.36 17.63 1.12
CA ASN A 73 1.36 16.99 1.98
C ASN A 73 1.98 15.84 2.78
N ALA A 74 2.73 14.96 2.12
CA ALA A 74 3.39 13.82 2.76
C ALA A 74 4.39 14.29 3.83
N TYR A 75 5.28 15.22 3.49
CA TYR A 75 6.24 15.78 4.44
C TYR A 75 5.54 16.38 5.67
N LYS A 76 4.61 17.33 5.46
CA LYS A 76 3.96 18.07 6.54
C LYS A 76 3.20 17.15 7.48
N ARG A 77 2.47 16.19 6.94
CA ARG A 77 1.67 15.24 7.73
C ARG A 77 2.56 14.39 8.62
N LEU A 78 3.62 13.80 8.06
CA LEU A 78 4.50 12.92 8.82
C LEU A 78 5.35 13.71 9.81
N TYR A 79 5.87 14.88 9.41
CA TYR A 79 6.58 15.79 10.31
C TYR A 79 5.71 16.13 11.53
N GLN A 80 4.45 16.55 11.32
CA GLN A 80 3.54 16.87 12.41
C GLN A 80 3.29 15.69 13.35
N VAL A 81 3.06 14.49 12.80
CA VAL A 81 2.82 13.27 13.59
C VAL A 81 4.06 12.93 14.43
N PHE A 82 5.25 12.94 13.83
CA PHE A 82 6.49 12.54 14.50
C PHE A 82 7.11 13.62 15.40
N THR A 83 6.69 14.89 15.30
CA THR A 83 6.98 15.94 16.31
C THR A 83 6.03 15.88 17.50
N SER A 84 4.89 15.20 17.38
CA SER A 84 3.94 15.05 18.48
C SER A 84 4.44 14.04 19.53
N GLN A 85 3.66 13.83 20.58
CA GLN A 85 3.90 12.77 21.57
C GLN A 85 4.01 11.35 20.97
N TYR A 86 3.53 11.15 19.74
CA TYR A 86 3.71 9.90 19.02
C TYR A 86 5.18 9.65 18.62
N GLY A 87 5.97 10.70 18.36
CA GLY A 87 7.38 10.56 17.97
C GLY A 87 8.22 9.75 18.97
N PRO A 88 8.25 10.13 20.26
CA PRO A 88 8.94 9.37 21.30
C PRO A 88 8.40 7.95 21.47
N TYR A 89 7.09 7.75 21.37
CA TYR A 89 6.47 6.43 21.43
C TYR A 89 6.95 5.53 20.28
N ALA A 90 6.94 6.03 19.05
CA ALA A 90 7.38 5.28 17.88
C ALA A 90 8.88 4.96 17.94
N MET A 91 9.70 5.91 18.41
CA MET A 91 11.14 5.69 18.59
C MET A 91 11.44 4.61 19.63
N ASP A 92 10.71 4.61 20.75
CA ASP A 92 10.83 3.59 21.80
C ASP A 92 10.39 2.21 21.28
N GLU A 93 9.25 2.14 20.60
CA GLU A 93 8.77 0.91 19.99
C GLU A 93 9.80 0.32 19.02
N GLN A 94 10.43 1.17 18.22
CA GLN A 94 11.42 0.79 17.20
C GLN A 94 12.83 0.58 17.78
N ASN A 95 13.03 0.53 19.11
CA ASN A 95 14.35 0.35 19.72
C ASN A 95 15.38 1.44 19.32
N SER A 96 14.94 2.67 19.06
CA SER A 96 15.87 3.77 18.74
C SER A 96 16.80 4.04 19.92
N HIS A 97 18.12 3.96 19.69
CA HIS A 97 19.10 4.08 20.77
C HIS A 97 19.04 5.47 21.43
N PRO A 98 19.16 5.61 22.76
CA PRO A 98 19.15 6.91 23.47
C PRO A 98 20.24 7.92 23.05
N PHE A 99 21.24 7.48 22.26
CA PHE A 99 22.32 8.32 21.76
C PHE A 99 22.17 8.64 20.27
N PHE A 100 21.06 8.26 19.67
CA PHE A 100 20.73 8.62 18.30
C PHE A 100 20.65 10.14 18.18
N ARG A 101 21.25 10.70 17.12
CA ARG A 101 21.36 12.15 16.91
C ARG A 101 21.03 12.48 15.47
N GLY A 102 20.54 13.69 15.25
CA GLY A 102 20.18 14.14 13.90
C GLY A 102 18.94 13.41 13.36
N ASN A 103 18.76 13.44 12.04
CA ASN A 103 17.56 12.95 11.36
C ASN A 103 17.83 11.68 10.52
N PHE A 104 18.49 10.70 11.13
CA PHE A 104 18.75 9.39 10.49
C PHE A 104 17.54 8.44 10.54
N GLY A 105 16.55 8.75 11.38
CA GLY A 105 15.47 7.82 11.72
C GLY A 105 14.63 7.37 10.53
N GLY A 106 14.35 8.25 9.56
CA GLY A 106 13.60 7.89 8.35
C GLY A 106 14.28 6.77 7.55
N GLY A 107 15.61 6.76 7.49
CA GLY A 107 16.37 5.76 6.73
C GLY A 107 16.48 4.39 7.40
N LEU A 108 16.34 4.32 8.74
CA LEU A 108 16.45 3.07 9.50
C LEU A 108 15.08 2.48 9.87
N THR A 109 14.12 3.35 10.18
CA THR A 109 12.80 2.94 10.70
C THR A 109 11.80 2.68 9.59
N GLY A 110 11.96 3.35 8.43
CA GLY A 110 11.16 3.10 7.24
C GLY A 110 11.27 1.66 6.73
N ASP A 111 12.38 0.95 6.98
CA ASP A 111 12.56 -0.46 6.59
C ASP A 111 11.48 -1.36 7.18
N ALA A 112 10.97 -1.03 8.36
CA ALA A 112 9.97 -1.84 9.02
C ALA A 112 8.56 -1.64 8.45
N GLY A 113 8.23 -0.41 8.05
CA GLY A 113 7.02 -0.17 7.28
C GLY A 113 7.08 -0.85 5.93
N ASP A 114 8.23 -0.78 5.26
CA ASP A 114 8.39 -1.35 3.93
C ASP A 114 8.33 -2.89 3.95
N ASP A 115 9.01 -3.56 4.89
CA ASP A 115 8.95 -5.02 5.00
C ASP A 115 7.54 -5.52 5.37
N ALA A 116 6.81 -4.77 6.21
CA ALA A 116 5.40 -5.05 6.51
C ALA A 116 4.46 -4.95 5.30
N LEU A 117 4.89 -4.19 4.29
CA LEU A 117 4.18 -3.96 3.05
C LEU A 117 4.74 -4.79 1.89
N LEU A 118 5.55 -5.81 2.19
CA LEU A 118 6.24 -6.67 1.23
C LEU A 118 7.20 -5.90 0.29
N MET A 119 7.54 -4.66 0.65
CA MET A 119 8.52 -3.85 -0.06
C MET A 119 9.91 -4.18 0.50
N CYS A 120 10.43 -5.31 0.05
CA CYS A 120 11.58 -5.98 0.66
C CYS A 120 12.87 -5.23 0.32
N GLY A 121 13.70 -4.95 1.33
CA GLY A 121 14.89 -4.14 1.16
C GLY A 121 15.85 -4.20 2.34
N ARG A 122 16.85 -3.30 2.31
CA ARG A 122 17.94 -3.22 3.29
C ARG A 122 18.56 -1.83 3.35
N VAL A 123 19.07 -1.46 4.52
CA VAL A 123 20.06 -0.40 4.66
C VAL A 123 21.40 -0.90 4.11
N ASN A 124 21.85 -0.30 3.01
CA ASN A 124 23.08 -0.67 2.30
C ASN A 124 24.31 0.11 2.79
N ASP A 125 24.11 1.31 3.31
CA ASP A 125 25.15 2.14 3.93
C ASP A 125 24.57 2.91 5.11
N PHE A 126 25.30 2.95 6.22
CA PHE A 126 24.96 3.74 7.40
C PHE A 126 26.23 4.32 8.02
N GLY A 127 26.47 5.60 7.75
CA GLY A 127 27.65 6.33 8.20
C GLY A 127 27.33 7.61 8.96
N THR A 128 28.34 8.45 9.15
CA THR A 128 28.23 9.72 9.91
C THR A 128 27.50 10.83 9.15
N TYR A 129 27.52 10.77 7.82
CA TYR A 129 26.99 11.83 6.94
C TYR A 129 26.07 11.31 5.84
N ARG A 130 25.75 10.02 5.87
CA ARG A 130 25.01 9.33 4.81
C ARG A 130 24.27 8.11 5.36
N VAL A 131 23.08 7.87 4.82
CA VAL A 131 22.35 6.61 4.88
C VAL A 131 21.93 6.26 3.46
N GLU A 132 22.06 5.00 3.09
CA GLU A 132 21.55 4.49 1.82
C GLU A 132 20.65 3.29 2.09
N LYS A 133 19.47 3.34 1.49
CA LYS A 133 18.45 2.30 1.58
C LYS A 133 18.06 1.87 0.18
N GLU A 134 17.84 0.57 0.03
CA GLU A 134 17.43 -0.06 -1.21
C GLU A 134 16.23 -0.98 -0.97
N LEU A 135 15.27 -0.96 -1.88
CA LEU A 135 14.18 -1.91 -1.98
C LEU A 135 14.28 -2.65 -3.31
N ASP A 136 14.36 -3.97 -3.23
CA ASP A 136 14.43 -4.88 -4.38
C ASP A 136 13.03 -5.21 -4.93
N VAL A 137 12.03 -5.20 -4.05
CA VAL A 137 10.63 -5.46 -4.37
C VAL A 137 9.78 -4.26 -3.95
N CYS A 138 8.82 -3.87 -4.79
CA CYS A 138 7.84 -2.85 -4.45
C CYS A 138 6.56 -3.11 -5.24
N ASP A 139 5.51 -3.60 -4.57
CA ASP A 139 4.22 -3.85 -5.23
C ASP A 139 3.52 -2.57 -5.72
N TRP A 140 3.94 -1.41 -5.20
CA TRP A 140 3.40 -0.10 -5.55
C TRP A 140 4.03 0.51 -6.81
N ASP A 141 4.97 -0.18 -7.45
CA ASP A 141 5.65 0.25 -8.67
C ASP A 141 4.67 0.78 -9.74
N ILE A 142 3.54 0.12 -9.95
CA ILE A 142 2.54 0.50 -10.95
C ILE A 142 1.82 1.82 -10.68
N VAL A 143 1.94 2.38 -9.48
CA VAL A 143 1.36 3.69 -9.16
C VAL A 143 2.19 4.79 -9.82
N GLY A 144 3.51 4.65 -9.84
CA GLY A 144 4.43 5.49 -10.60
C GLY A 144 5.06 6.66 -9.85
N SER A 145 5.76 7.51 -10.61
CA SER A 145 6.73 8.50 -10.10
C SER A 145 6.21 9.51 -9.07
N ASP A 146 4.92 9.87 -9.12
CA ASP A 146 4.29 10.82 -8.22
C ASP A 146 4.27 10.26 -6.78
N LEU A 147 3.96 8.97 -6.64
CA LEU A 147 3.96 8.28 -5.35
C LEU A 147 5.37 8.19 -4.78
N CYS A 148 6.34 7.81 -5.61
CA CYS A 148 7.73 7.64 -5.20
C CYS A 148 8.34 8.94 -4.61
N ARG A 149 7.95 10.11 -5.12
CA ARG A 149 8.33 11.41 -4.53
C ARG A 149 7.66 11.66 -3.18
N ALA A 150 6.37 11.35 -3.08
CA ALA A 150 5.62 11.50 -1.86
C ALA A 150 6.17 10.59 -0.74
N THR A 151 6.52 9.34 -1.04
CA THR A 151 7.12 8.42 -0.06
C THR A 151 8.50 8.89 0.39
N THR A 152 9.33 9.39 -0.52
CA THR A 152 10.63 10.00 -0.17
C THR A 152 10.46 11.15 0.82
N GLN A 153 9.50 12.05 0.56
CA GLN A 153 9.22 13.18 1.44
C GLN A 153 8.55 12.77 2.75
N SER A 154 7.85 11.64 2.77
CA SER A 154 7.35 11.08 4.02
C SER A 154 8.49 10.62 4.94
N LEU A 155 9.55 10.01 4.38
CA LEU A 155 10.74 9.64 5.13
C LEU A 155 11.49 10.87 5.66
N GLN A 156 11.62 11.91 4.84
CA GLN A 156 12.18 13.21 5.28
C GLN A 156 11.37 13.79 6.44
N GLY A 157 10.03 13.81 6.33
CA GLY A 157 9.14 14.30 7.38
C GLY A 157 9.25 13.51 8.68
N THR A 158 9.27 12.18 8.60
CA THR A 158 9.51 11.30 9.77
C THR A 158 10.86 11.57 10.41
N ALA A 159 11.92 11.64 9.61
CA ALA A 159 13.27 11.87 10.05
C ALA A 159 13.41 13.21 10.79
N ASP A 160 12.89 14.29 10.21
CA ASP A 160 12.93 15.62 10.80
C ASP A 160 12.05 15.72 12.05
N GLY A 161 10.87 15.08 12.03
CA GLY A 161 9.96 15.03 13.17
C GLY A 161 10.60 14.35 14.38
N GLN A 162 11.17 13.16 14.20
CA GLN A 162 11.89 12.43 15.24
C GLN A 162 13.09 13.23 15.77
N ALA A 163 13.84 13.89 14.88
CA ALA A 163 15.00 14.69 15.26
C ALA A 163 14.68 15.83 16.24
N THR A 164 13.43 16.30 16.30
CA THR A 164 13.00 17.31 17.29
C THR A 164 13.07 16.82 18.74
N HIS A 165 13.08 15.50 18.95
CA HIS A 165 13.18 14.86 20.26
C HIS A 165 14.58 14.34 20.58
N LEU A 166 15.49 14.38 19.61
CA LEU A 166 16.84 13.84 19.73
C LEU A 166 17.86 14.94 20.01
N GLN A 167 19.07 14.52 20.40
CA GLN A 167 20.19 15.45 20.50
C GLN A 167 20.56 15.98 19.11
N PRO A 168 21.01 17.24 19.00
CA PRO A 168 21.49 17.79 17.73
C PRO A 168 22.57 16.90 17.12
N GLY A 169 22.48 16.71 15.80
CA GLY A 169 23.40 15.88 15.02
C GLY A 169 23.36 16.24 13.54
N THR A 170 23.94 15.38 12.71
CA THR A 170 23.95 15.57 11.25
C THR A 170 22.52 15.68 10.72
N LYS A 171 22.30 16.70 9.88
CA LYS A 171 21.09 16.81 9.08
C LYS A 171 21.33 16.19 7.72
N LEU A 172 20.41 15.32 7.32
CA LEU A 172 20.38 14.61 6.06
C LEU A 172 19.19 15.10 5.25
N GLU A 173 19.41 15.16 3.95
CA GLU A 173 18.37 15.34 2.96
C GLU A 173 18.20 14.04 2.18
N TYR A 174 16.97 13.53 2.19
CA TYR A 174 16.53 12.27 1.59
C TYR A 174 16.09 12.51 0.15
N CYS A 175 16.70 11.78 -0.78
CA CYS A 175 16.32 11.78 -2.18
C CYS A 175 16.29 10.35 -2.71
N MET A 176 15.50 10.12 -3.75
CA MET A 176 15.38 8.85 -4.44
C MET A 176 16.16 8.90 -5.76
N VAL A 177 17.11 7.98 -5.93
CA VAL A 177 17.97 7.88 -7.14
C VAL A 177 17.58 6.79 -8.08
N GLU A 178 16.94 5.75 -7.57
CA GLU A 178 16.34 4.69 -8.37
C GLU A 178 14.90 4.54 -7.88
N ALA A 179 13.96 4.38 -8.81
CA ALA A 179 12.56 4.19 -8.49
C ALA A 179 11.96 3.09 -9.38
N LYS A 180 11.54 1.96 -8.78
CA LYS A 180 10.85 0.90 -9.54
C LYS A 180 9.61 1.40 -10.28
N GLY A 181 8.89 2.34 -9.69
CA GLY A 181 7.74 2.97 -10.34
C GLY A 181 8.08 3.84 -11.56
N CYS A 182 9.37 4.02 -11.86
CA CYS A 182 9.89 4.69 -13.05
C CYS A 182 10.62 3.73 -14.00
N GLY A 183 10.68 2.43 -13.68
CA GLY A 183 11.33 1.41 -14.49
C GLY A 183 12.73 1.02 -14.02
N ASP A 184 13.23 1.59 -12.92
CA ASP A 184 14.51 1.17 -12.34
C ASP A 184 14.39 -0.22 -11.69
N PRO A 185 15.50 -0.98 -11.59
CA PRO A 185 15.49 -2.28 -10.93
C PRO A 185 15.18 -2.19 -9.43
N HIS A 186 15.52 -1.07 -8.78
CA HIS A 186 15.37 -0.85 -7.34
C HIS A 186 14.60 0.43 -7.04
N CYS A 187 14.04 0.52 -5.83
CA CYS A 187 13.81 1.82 -5.22
C CYS A 187 15.03 2.10 -4.33
N ARG A 188 15.80 3.13 -4.61
CA ARG A 188 16.96 3.50 -3.80
C ARG A 188 16.86 4.92 -3.31
N ILE A 189 16.97 5.07 -1.99
CA ILE A 189 16.96 6.35 -1.31
C ILE A 189 18.33 6.57 -0.70
N VAL A 190 18.92 7.72 -0.99
CA VAL A 190 20.12 8.19 -0.30
C VAL A 190 19.76 9.42 0.50
N ALA A 191 20.08 9.38 1.79
CA ALA A 191 19.99 10.51 2.68
C ALA A 191 21.39 10.99 3.01
N GLU A 192 21.75 12.23 2.65
CA GLU A 192 23.10 12.74 2.93
C GLU A 192 23.10 14.15 3.48
N SER A 193 24.18 14.47 4.18
CA SER A 193 24.44 15.83 4.67
C SER A 193 24.86 16.75 3.55
N ARG A 194 24.12 17.83 3.33
CA ARG A 194 24.46 18.84 2.32
C ARG A 194 25.71 19.65 2.67
N ASP A 195 26.14 19.68 3.93
CA ASP A 195 27.43 20.25 4.33
C ASP A 195 28.62 19.44 3.81
N LYS A 196 28.45 18.10 3.72
CA LYS A 196 29.48 17.17 3.26
C LYS A 196 29.37 16.87 1.77
N TYR A 197 28.14 16.79 1.26
CA TYR A 197 27.78 16.47 -0.11
C TYR A 197 26.88 17.59 -0.66
N PRO A 198 27.46 18.74 -1.06
CA PRO A 198 26.68 19.87 -1.56
C PRO A 198 25.86 19.49 -2.79
N MET A 199 24.64 20.01 -2.87
CA MET A 199 23.73 19.85 -4.01
C MET A 199 23.20 21.23 -4.41
N PRO A 200 22.90 21.49 -5.69
CA PRO A 200 22.23 22.73 -6.09
C PRO A 200 20.89 22.92 -5.36
N GLU A 201 20.47 24.18 -5.24
CA GLU A 201 19.11 24.48 -4.78
C GLU A 201 18.08 23.81 -5.70
N HIS A 202 17.06 23.23 -5.08
CA HIS A 202 16.03 22.47 -5.75
C HIS A 202 14.73 22.54 -4.93
N GLU A 203 13.61 22.26 -5.58
CA GLU A 203 12.29 22.24 -4.98
C GLU A 203 12.00 20.87 -4.35
N ILE A 204 11.06 20.81 -3.39
CA ILE A 204 10.71 19.59 -2.64
C ILE A 204 10.32 18.38 -3.53
N TRP A 205 9.71 18.65 -4.70
CA TRP A 205 9.31 17.61 -5.64
C TRP A 205 10.46 17.09 -6.51
N GLU A 206 11.59 17.82 -6.54
CA GLU A 206 12.85 17.43 -7.18
C GLU A 206 13.66 16.46 -6.30
N SER A 207 12.99 15.76 -5.39
CA SER A 207 13.55 14.67 -4.58
C SER A 207 13.98 13.45 -5.38
N PHE A 208 13.78 13.47 -6.70
CA PHE A 208 14.45 12.60 -7.67
C PHE A 208 15.69 13.32 -8.22
N GLY A 209 16.58 13.71 -7.33
CA GLY A 209 17.78 14.45 -7.68
C GLY A 209 18.97 13.51 -7.89
N PRO A 210 20.02 13.96 -8.59
CA PRO A 210 21.33 13.36 -8.46
C PRO A 210 21.88 13.67 -7.07
N ILE A 211 21.53 12.84 -6.09
CA ILE A 211 22.32 12.68 -4.88
C ILE A 211 23.50 11.81 -5.22
N ALA A 212 24.69 12.38 -5.02
CA ALA A 212 25.96 11.73 -5.27
C ALA A 212 26.31 11.61 -6.78
N THR A 213 27.61 11.53 -7.06
CA THR A 213 28.11 11.14 -8.39
C THR A 213 27.80 9.64 -8.61
N GLU A 214 27.68 9.19 -9.86
CA GLU A 214 27.29 7.80 -10.19
C GLU A 214 28.14 6.74 -9.47
N ASP A 215 29.41 7.04 -9.20
CA ASP A 215 30.37 6.21 -8.45
C ASP A 215 30.06 6.06 -6.95
N GLN A 216 29.14 6.87 -6.41
CA GLN A 216 28.74 6.84 -5.01
C GLN A 216 27.40 6.13 -4.78
N ILE A 217 26.67 5.75 -5.84
CA ILE A 217 25.46 4.93 -5.72
C ILE A 217 25.91 3.47 -5.72
N ARG A 218 25.55 2.71 -4.68
CA ARG A 218 25.90 1.30 -4.64
C ARG A 218 25.12 0.56 -5.72
N TYR A 219 25.83 -0.21 -6.55
CA TYR A 219 25.17 -1.12 -7.47
C TYR A 219 24.93 -2.47 -6.81
N THR A 220 23.68 -2.93 -6.86
CA THR A 220 23.29 -4.28 -6.45
C THR A 220 22.94 -5.08 -7.71
N PRO A 221 23.69 -6.15 -8.03
CA PRO A 221 23.35 -7.05 -9.12
C PRO A 221 22.03 -7.80 -8.88
N GLU A 222 21.35 -8.21 -9.95
CA GLU A 222 20.07 -8.91 -9.87
C GLU A 222 20.17 -10.23 -9.09
N GLU A 223 21.32 -10.92 -9.14
CA GLU A 223 21.58 -12.13 -8.37
C GLU A 223 21.61 -11.93 -6.85
N ASP A 224 21.87 -10.71 -6.39
CA ASP A 224 21.96 -10.35 -4.96
C ASP A 224 20.65 -9.72 -4.42
N MET A 225 19.65 -9.54 -5.29
CA MET A 225 18.34 -9.01 -4.93
C MET A 225 17.53 -9.99 -4.08
N VAL A 226 16.91 -9.48 -3.03
CA VAL A 226 15.91 -10.21 -2.25
C VAL A 226 14.56 -10.16 -2.96
N LYS A 227 13.83 -11.28 -2.90
CA LYS A 227 12.53 -11.43 -3.57
C LYS A 227 11.37 -11.50 -2.59
N GLU A 228 11.65 -11.48 -1.29
CA GLU A 228 10.66 -11.76 -0.26
C GLU A 228 11.02 -11.10 1.07
N SER A 229 10.00 -10.78 1.88
CA SER A 229 10.14 -10.11 3.18
C SER A 229 10.90 -11.01 4.16
N GLN A 230 11.62 -10.38 5.10
CA GLN A 230 12.42 -11.10 6.11
C GLN A 230 11.60 -12.15 6.87
N VAL A 231 10.33 -11.89 7.16
CA VAL A 231 9.49 -12.83 7.94
C VAL A 231 9.13 -14.11 7.19
N PHE A 232 9.45 -14.20 5.89
CA PHE A 232 9.23 -15.39 5.06
C PHE A 232 10.52 -16.07 4.62
N ARG A 233 11.67 -15.57 5.09
CA ARG A 233 13.00 -16.02 4.70
C ARG A 233 13.62 -16.85 5.82
N GLU A 234 13.99 -18.08 5.50
CA GLU A 234 14.56 -19.02 6.48
C GLU A 234 15.90 -18.51 7.01
N GLU A 235 16.71 -17.85 6.18
CA GLU A 235 17.97 -17.24 6.58
C GLU A 235 17.79 -16.10 7.60
N CYS A 236 16.60 -15.49 7.67
CA CYS A 236 16.20 -14.49 8.65
C CYS A 236 15.50 -15.10 9.88
N ASN A 237 15.50 -16.44 10.02
CA ASN A 237 14.74 -17.15 11.05
C ASN A 237 13.24 -16.76 11.06
N ASN A 238 12.68 -16.45 9.88
CA ASN A 238 11.30 -15.97 9.70
C ASN A 238 10.93 -14.78 10.61
N THR A 239 11.91 -13.94 10.91
CA THR A 239 11.78 -12.76 11.78
C THR A 239 12.28 -11.55 11.03
N PHE A 240 11.52 -10.46 11.08
CA PHE A 240 11.94 -9.15 10.59
C PHE A 240 12.84 -8.48 11.60
N CYS A 241 13.94 -7.88 11.14
CA CYS A 241 14.80 -7.00 11.93
C CYS A 241 15.19 -5.76 11.11
N ASN A 242 14.99 -4.56 11.68
CA ASN A 242 15.39 -3.29 11.04
C ASN A 242 16.77 -2.78 11.51
N GLY A 243 17.19 -1.63 10.98
CA GLY A 243 18.45 -0.98 11.34
C GLY A 243 18.59 -0.51 12.80
N THR A 244 17.51 -0.57 13.60
CA THR A 244 17.51 -0.25 15.03
C THR A 244 17.34 -1.50 15.91
N CYS A 245 17.51 -2.70 15.34
CA CYS A 245 17.34 -3.99 16.02
C CYS A 245 15.92 -4.21 16.56
N TRP A 246 14.92 -3.68 15.86
CA TRP A 246 13.52 -3.96 16.14
C TRP A 246 13.11 -5.27 15.51
N GLU A 247 12.79 -6.27 16.33
CA GLU A 247 12.40 -7.60 15.87
C GLU A 247 10.87 -7.80 15.90
N ARG A 248 10.35 -8.40 14.82
CA ARG A 248 8.93 -8.74 14.66
C ARG A 248 8.77 -10.07 13.93
N ASP A 249 7.75 -10.84 14.28
CA ASP A 249 7.35 -12.05 13.57
C ASP A 249 6.22 -11.77 12.58
N ALA A 250 5.88 -12.75 11.74
CA ALA A 250 4.75 -12.66 10.82
C ALA A 250 3.42 -12.28 11.54
N SER A 251 3.18 -12.78 12.75
CA SER A 251 1.97 -12.47 13.52
C SER A 251 1.84 -10.99 13.91
N SER A 252 2.98 -10.32 14.03
CA SER A 252 3.08 -8.93 14.46
C SER A 252 3.15 -7.97 13.28
N VAL A 253 3.98 -8.28 12.29
CA VAL A 253 4.17 -7.48 11.07
C VAL A 253 2.86 -7.35 10.29
N TYR A 254 2.11 -8.44 10.18
CA TYR A 254 0.98 -8.49 9.25
C TYR A 254 -0.41 -8.21 9.84
N LYS A 255 -0.51 -7.98 11.14
CA LYS A 255 -1.73 -7.36 11.71
C LYS A 255 -1.87 -5.91 11.27
N GLN A 256 -0.82 -5.33 10.69
CA GLN A 256 -0.93 -4.08 9.98
C GLN A 256 -1.66 -4.36 8.66
N PRO A 257 -2.87 -3.83 8.48
CA PRO A 257 -3.53 -3.97 7.20
C PRO A 257 -2.60 -3.41 6.12
N ALA A 258 -2.49 -4.08 4.97
CA ALA A 258 -1.67 -3.62 3.87
C ALA A 258 -2.06 -2.18 3.51
N THR A 259 -1.30 -1.20 4.01
CA THR A 259 -1.66 0.20 3.83
C THR A 259 -1.47 0.52 2.36
N ALA A 260 -2.50 1.02 1.71
CA ALA A 260 -2.41 1.35 0.31
C ALA A 260 -1.65 2.66 0.09
N ALA A 261 -1.00 2.79 -1.07
CA ALA A 261 -0.42 4.06 -1.54
C ALA A 261 -1.45 5.21 -1.60
N THR A 262 -2.75 4.91 -1.55
CA THR A 262 -3.83 5.89 -1.36
C THR A 262 -3.70 6.76 -0.12
N THR A 263 -2.98 6.30 0.92
CA THR A 263 -2.63 7.11 2.10
C THR A 263 -1.78 8.34 1.74
N TYR A 264 -1.16 8.39 0.56
CA TYR A 264 -0.48 9.58 0.03
C TYR A 264 -1.35 10.36 -0.96
N ILE A 265 -2.29 9.69 -1.64
CA ILE A 265 -3.05 10.26 -2.75
C ILE A 265 -4.32 10.96 -2.27
N PHE A 266 -5.15 10.28 -1.47
CA PHE A 266 -6.41 10.84 -1.00
C PHE A 266 -6.21 12.07 -0.11
N PRO A 267 -5.22 12.13 0.81
CA PRO A 267 -4.96 13.36 1.56
C PRO A 267 -4.58 14.56 0.68
N ALA A 268 -3.90 14.34 -0.45
CA ALA A 268 -3.64 15.40 -1.42
C ALA A 268 -4.95 15.88 -2.08
N ILE A 269 -5.88 14.95 -2.38
CA ILE A 269 -7.22 15.30 -2.87
C ILE A 269 -8.02 16.07 -1.80
N GLU A 270 -7.99 15.65 -0.54
CA GLU A 270 -8.65 16.36 0.56
C GLU A 270 -8.12 17.79 0.71
N GLN A 271 -6.80 17.97 0.57
CA GLN A 271 -6.19 19.30 0.61
C GLN A 271 -6.76 20.21 -0.49
N LEU A 272 -6.94 19.71 -1.71
CA LEU A 272 -7.52 20.49 -2.81
C LEU A 272 -8.96 20.93 -2.50
N ILE A 273 -9.75 20.08 -1.83
CA ILE A 273 -11.11 20.41 -1.38
C ILE A 273 -11.06 21.45 -0.26
N ALA A 274 -10.20 21.25 0.74
CA ALA A 274 -10.04 22.16 1.88
C ALA A 274 -9.59 23.57 1.42
N GLU A 275 -8.72 23.64 0.42
CA GLU A 275 -8.27 24.87 -0.24
C GLU A 275 -9.32 25.47 -1.20
N LYS A 276 -10.48 24.81 -1.35
CA LYS A 276 -11.58 25.21 -2.25
C LYS A 276 -11.17 25.32 -3.72
N LYS A 277 -10.13 24.58 -4.13
CA LYS A 277 -9.77 24.45 -5.56
C LYS A 277 -10.82 23.66 -6.34
N PHE A 278 -11.43 22.67 -5.69
CA PHE A 278 -12.53 21.88 -6.25
C PHE A 278 -13.65 21.71 -5.22
N ASP A 279 -14.88 21.59 -5.71
CA ASP A 279 -16.01 21.17 -4.89
C ASP A 279 -16.03 19.64 -4.72
N GLU A 280 -16.55 19.19 -3.57
CA GLU A 280 -16.60 17.77 -3.22
C GLU A 280 -17.43 16.94 -4.22
N LYS A 281 -18.51 17.53 -4.77
CA LYS A 281 -19.37 16.83 -5.73
C LYS A 281 -18.62 16.54 -7.03
N PHE A 282 -17.82 17.48 -7.52
CA PHE A 282 -17.00 17.32 -8.70
C PHE A 282 -15.89 16.29 -8.47
N VAL A 283 -15.22 16.33 -7.32
CA VAL A 283 -14.22 15.31 -6.95
C VAL A 283 -14.84 13.92 -6.90
N ASN A 284 -15.99 13.76 -6.24
CA ASN A 284 -16.69 12.47 -6.16
C ASN A 284 -17.14 11.98 -7.54
N HIS A 285 -17.53 12.89 -8.44
CA HIS A 285 -17.84 12.53 -9.82
C HIS A 285 -16.61 11.98 -10.56
N ILE A 286 -15.46 12.65 -10.47
CA ILE A 286 -14.21 12.17 -11.08
C ILE A 286 -13.84 10.79 -10.52
N LEU A 287 -13.87 10.62 -9.20
CA LEU A 287 -13.55 9.35 -8.56
C LEU A 287 -14.47 8.24 -9.04
N ARG A 288 -15.78 8.49 -9.09
CA ARG A 288 -16.74 7.52 -9.64
C ARG A 288 -16.39 7.13 -11.06
N CYS A 289 -16.16 8.09 -11.94
CA CYS A 289 -15.81 7.81 -13.34
C CYS A 289 -14.52 6.99 -13.47
N VAL A 290 -13.47 7.36 -12.75
CA VAL A 290 -12.17 6.68 -12.82
C VAL A 290 -12.25 5.29 -12.23
N PHE A 291 -12.75 5.13 -11.00
CA PHE A 291 -12.79 3.83 -10.33
C PHE A 291 -13.75 2.86 -11.01
N GLU A 292 -14.91 3.32 -11.48
CA GLU A 292 -15.83 2.49 -12.26
C GLU A 292 -15.18 2.00 -13.56
N ALA A 293 -14.49 2.89 -14.29
CA ALA A 293 -13.78 2.51 -15.51
C ALA A 293 -12.64 1.52 -15.23
N SER A 294 -11.84 1.76 -14.19
CA SER A 294 -10.78 0.83 -13.74
C SER A 294 -11.35 -0.52 -13.35
N GLY A 295 -12.46 -0.55 -12.62
CA GLY A 295 -13.15 -1.78 -12.24
C GLY A 295 -13.62 -2.57 -13.45
N LYS A 296 -14.21 -1.90 -14.45
CA LYS A 296 -14.60 -2.54 -15.72
C LYS A 296 -13.39 -3.10 -16.46
N ALA A 297 -12.28 -2.37 -16.49
CA ALA A 297 -11.06 -2.82 -17.17
C ALA A 297 -10.44 -4.07 -16.51
N ALA A 298 -10.56 -4.22 -15.18
CA ALA A 298 -9.95 -5.33 -14.43
C ALA A 298 -10.38 -6.72 -14.91
N PHE A 299 -11.62 -6.88 -15.37
CA PHE A 299 -12.18 -8.15 -15.86
C PHE A 299 -12.79 -8.04 -17.27
N GLY A 300 -12.40 -7.02 -18.04
CA GLY A 300 -12.88 -6.84 -19.41
C GLY A 300 -12.32 -7.88 -20.40
N GLU A 301 -11.26 -8.59 -20.03
CA GLU A 301 -10.58 -9.59 -20.85
C GLU A 301 -10.84 -11.03 -20.33
N PHE A 302 -10.93 -11.99 -21.24
CA PHE A 302 -11.34 -13.37 -20.96
C PHE A 302 -10.41 -14.09 -19.97
N TYR A 303 -9.10 -13.96 -20.13
CA TYR A 303 -8.11 -14.59 -19.26
C TYR A 303 -8.16 -14.05 -17.84
N ALA A 304 -8.51 -12.77 -17.64
CA ALA A 304 -8.66 -12.19 -16.31
C ALA A 304 -9.86 -12.82 -15.56
N LYS A 305 -11.01 -12.98 -16.26
CA LYS A 305 -12.19 -13.66 -15.70
C LYS A 305 -11.88 -15.11 -15.37
N GLU A 306 -11.30 -15.87 -16.29
CA GLU A 306 -10.95 -17.28 -16.05
C GLU A 306 -9.87 -17.46 -14.97
N GLY A 307 -8.88 -16.58 -14.94
CA GLY A 307 -7.85 -16.54 -13.90
C GLY A 307 -8.44 -16.36 -12.51
N LEU A 308 -9.35 -15.39 -12.35
CA LEU A 308 -10.06 -15.20 -11.08
C LEU A 308 -10.95 -16.39 -10.73
N ARG A 309 -11.71 -16.93 -11.69
CA ARG A 309 -12.56 -18.11 -11.45
C ARG A 309 -11.75 -19.29 -10.95
N ASN A 310 -10.59 -19.53 -11.55
CA ASN A 310 -9.66 -20.53 -11.06
C ASN A 310 -9.16 -20.18 -9.65
N TRP A 311 -8.67 -18.95 -9.43
CA TRP A 311 -8.20 -18.48 -8.12
C TRP A 311 -9.21 -18.71 -6.99
N LEU A 312 -10.50 -18.45 -7.26
CA LEU A 312 -11.58 -18.64 -6.30
C LEU A 312 -12.10 -20.09 -6.25
N GLY A 313 -11.82 -20.93 -7.24
CA GLY A 313 -12.35 -22.29 -7.32
C GLY A 313 -13.84 -22.33 -7.70
N VAL A 314 -14.30 -21.40 -8.55
CA VAL A 314 -15.70 -21.29 -8.95
C VAL A 314 -16.13 -22.54 -9.75
N PRO A 315 -17.22 -23.23 -9.37
CA PRO A 315 -17.87 -24.24 -10.19
C PRO A 315 -18.24 -23.71 -11.59
N ARG A 316 -18.13 -24.56 -12.62
CA ARG A 316 -18.32 -24.13 -14.02
C ARG A 316 -19.74 -23.64 -14.34
N ASP A 317 -20.73 -24.11 -13.59
CA ASP A 317 -22.15 -23.80 -13.74
C ASP A 317 -22.58 -22.50 -13.06
N ILE A 318 -21.70 -21.84 -12.30
CA ILE A 318 -21.98 -20.55 -11.67
C ILE A 318 -21.56 -19.41 -12.59
N ASP A 319 -22.53 -18.57 -12.97
CA ASP A 319 -22.34 -17.32 -13.73
C ASP A 319 -23.29 -16.22 -13.23
N ASP A 320 -23.26 -15.99 -11.91
CA ASP A 320 -24.10 -15.02 -11.21
C ASP A 320 -23.29 -14.19 -10.19
N GLY A 321 -23.98 -13.33 -9.41
CA GLY A 321 -23.39 -12.40 -8.46
C GLY A 321 -22.44 -13.02 -7.44
N ARG A 322 -22.53 -14.33 -7.18
CA ARG A 322 -21.63 -15.05 -6.24
C ARG A 322 -20.17 -15.00 -6.64
N ILE A 323 -19.85 -14.83 -7.93
CA ILE A 323 -18.45 -14.69 -8.40
C ILE A 323 -17.84 -13.40 -7.86
N MET A 324 -18.56 -12.27 -8.01
CA MET A 324 -18.11 -10.99 -7.47
C MET A 324 -18.13 -11.03 -5.94
N GLY A 325 -19.15 -11.65 -5.34
CA GLY A 325 -19.21 -11.82 -3.89
C GLY A 325 -17.99 -12.54 -3.32
N ALA A 326 -17.62 -13.68 -3.91
CA ALA A 326 -16.44 -14.44 -3.54
C ALA A 326 -15.13 -13.67 -3.75
N HIS A 327 -15.04 -12.83 -4.79
CA HIS A 327 -13.88 -11.97 -5.01
C HIS A 327 -13.70 -10.95 -3.88
N ILE A 328 -14.80 -10.26 -3.50
CA ILE A 328 -14.80 -9.30 -2.39
C ILE A 328 -14.48 -10.02 -1.09
N GLU A 329 -15.11 -11.16 -0.84
CA GLU A 329 -14.88 -11.95 0.38
C GLU A 329 -13.41 -12.36 0.53
N MET A 330 -12.79 -12.85 -0.54
CA MET A 330 -11.37 -13.16 -0.54
C MET A 330 -10.52 -11.92 -0.28
N PHE A 331 -10.83 -10.78 -0.90
CA PHE A 331 -10.15 -9.51 -0.64
C PHE A 331 -10.26 -9.11 0.84
N LEU A 332 -11.46 -9.16 1.43
CA LEU A 332 -11.68 -8.80 2.84
C LEU A 332 -10.89 -9.71 3.79
N GLN A 333 -10.88 -11.02 3.54
CA GLN A 333 -10.07 -11.97 4.30
C GLN A 333 -8.57 -11.67 4.19
N CYS A 334 -8.08 -11.40 2.98
CA CYS A 334 -6.66 -11.07 2.75
C CYS A 334 -6.25 -9.73 3.40
N MET A 335 -7.20 -8.81 3.57
CA MET A 335 -7.00 -7.51 4.21
C MET A 335 -7.29 -7.51 5.72
N LEU A 336 -7.67 -8.67 6.29
CA LEU A 336 -8.12 -8.80 7.68
C LEU A 336 -9.28 -7.85 8.02
N VAL A 337 -10.18 -7.60 7.07
CA VAL A 337 -11.38 -6.77 7.27
C VAL A 337 -12.52 -7.67 7.72
N ASP A 338 -13.14 -7.32 8.85
CA ASP A 338 -14.26 -8.10 9.39
C ASP A 338 -15.53 -7.89 8.55
N TYR A 339 -16.29 -8.96 8.33
CA TYR A 339 -17.52 -8.91 7.56
C TYR A 339 -18.53 -9.99 8.00
N GLU A 340 -19.81 -9.75 7.70
CA GLU A 340 -20.91 -10.69 7.87
C GLU A 340 -21.60 -10.96 6.53
N ILE A 341 -22.16 -12.15 6.38
CA ILE A 341 -22.87 -12.59 5.18
C ILE A 341 -24.37 -12.64 5.48
N GLU A 342 -25.15 -11.73 4.89
CA GLU A 342 -26.61 -11.75 5.01
C GLU A 342 -27.25 -12.61 3.92
N ALA A 343 -26.68 -12.61 2.71
CA ALA A 343 -27.14 -13.41 1.60
C ALA A 343 -25.98 -13.84 0.70
N PHE A 344 -26.01 -15.08 0.23
CA PHE A 344 -25.07 -15.60 -0.77
C PHE A 344 -25.78 -16.67 -1.62
N ASN A 345 -26.55 -16.24 -2.61
CA ASN A 345 -27.33 -17.12 -3.49
C ASN A 345 -27.29 -16.63 -4.95
N ASN A 346 -28.00 -17.31 -5.84
CA ASN A 346 -28.04 -17.02 -7.28
C ASN A 346 -28.87 -15.78 -7.64
N GLU A 347 -29.68 -15.24 -6.73
CA GLU A 347 -30.43 -14.00 -6.94
C GLU A 347 -29.67 -12.77 -6.42
N GLU A 348 -29.05 -12.88 -5.25
CA GLU A 348 -28.33 -11.78 -4.60
C GLU A 348 -27.19 -12.24 -3.69
N VAL A 349 -26.23 -11.34 -3.50
CA VAL A 349 -25.19 -11.44 -2.48
C VAL A 349 -25.18 -10.16 -1.65
N ILE A 350 -25.13 -10.29 -0.33
CA ILE A 350 -25.14 -9.16 0.59
C ILE A 350 -24.08 -9.38 1.68
N TYR A 351 -23.17 -8.41 1.81
CA TYR A 351 -22.18 -8.37 2.87
C TYR A 351 -22.35 -7.12 3.72
N VAL A 352 -22.15 -7.26 5.03
CA VAL A 352 -22.00 -6.15 5.98
C VAL A 352 -20.54 -6.10 6.39
N ILE A 353 -19.83 -5.07 5.94
CA ILE A 353 -18.37 -4.95 6.05
C ILE A 353 -18.02 -3.93 7.14
N ASP A 354 -16.96 -4.16 7.90
CA ASP A 354 -16.38 -3.15 8.79
C ASP A 354 -15.82 -1.98 7.98
N ARG A 355 -16.52 -0.84 8.02
CA ARG A 355 -16.16 0.34 7.24
C ARG A 355 -14.84 0.93 7.71
N ASN A 356 -14.62 0.99 9.02
CA ASN A 356 -13.44 1.62 9.59
C ASN A 356 -12.17 0.87 9.20
N ARG A 357 -12.18 -0.47 9.30
CA ARG A 357 -11.04 -1.28 8.83
C ARG A 357 -10.82 -1.16 7.32
N LEU A 358 -11.87 -1.10 6.51
CA LEU A 358 -11.73 -0.95 5.06
C LEU A 358 -11.11 0.39 4.65
N THR A 359 -11.31 1.46 5.43
CA THR A 359 -10.81 2.80 5.06
C THR A 359 -9.31 3.00 5.21
N PHE A 360 -8.61 2.20 6.03
CA PHE A 360 -7.21 2.46 6.43
C PHE A 360 -6.95 3.93 6.80
N ASN A 361 -7.82 4.51 7.66
CA ASN A 361 -7.80 5.93 8.05
C ASN A 361 -8.00 6.93 6.89
N THR A 362 -8.54 6.46 5.78
CA THR A 362 -8.79 7.26 4.58
C THR A 362 -10.26 7.14 4.18
N PRO A 363 -11.19 7.91 4.78
CA PRO A 363 -12.63 7.71 4.65
C PRO A 363 -13.13 7.61 3.20
N ARG A 364 -12.56 8.42 2.29
CA ARG A 364 -12.92 8.44 0.85
C ARG A 364 -12.63 7.12 0.12
N ALA A 365 -11.77 6.27 0.67
CA ALA A 365 -11.44 4.98 0.07
C ALA A 365 -12.66 4.06 -0.06
N VAL A 366 -13.64 4.17 0.85
CA VAL A 366 -14.83 3.30 0.82
C VAL A 366 -15.67 3.53 -0.43
N ASP A 367 -15.99 4.79 -0.72
CA ASP A 367 -16.78 5.12 -1.91
C ASP A 367 -16.05 4.68 -3.19
N ALA A 368 -14.73 4.89 -3.22
CA ALA A 368 -13.89 4.44 -4.32
C ALA A 368 -13.88 2.90 -4.48
N PHE A 369 -13.86 2.12 -3.39
CA PHE A 369 -14.01 0.67 -3.45
C PHE A 369 -15.37 0.28 -4.02
N VAL A 370 -16.46 0.91 -3.56
CA VAL A 370 -17.82 0.65 -4.06
C VAL A 370 -17.90 0.95 -5.55
N TYR A 371 -17.34 2.07 -6.03
CA TYR A 371 -17.31 2.40 -7.46
C TYR A 371 -16.50 1.39 -8.28
N MET A 372 -15.34 0.98 -7.77
CA MET A 372 -14.50 -0.01 -8.44
C MET A 372 -15.20 -1.37 -8.52
N TRP A 373 -15.77 -1.83 -7.42
CA TRP A 373 -16.52 -3.09 -7.34
C TRP A 373 -17.78 -3.07 -8.19
N TYR A 374 -18.48 -1.93 -8.29
CA TYR A 374 -19.56 -1.76 -9.27
C TYR A 374 -19.07 -1.98 -10.70
N GLY A 375 -17.96 -1.35 -11.08
CA GLY A 375 -17.35 -1.53 -12.40
C GLY A 375 -16.92 -2.98 -12.68
N MET A 376 -16.27 -3.62 -11.70
CA MET A 376 -15.87 -5.03 -11.77
C MET A 376 -17.08 -5.95 -11.96
N THR A 377 -18.17 -5.71 -11.24
CA THR A 377 -19.40 -6.52 -11.35
C THR A 377 -19.92 -6.57 -12.78
N LYS A 378 -19.84 -5.45 -13.51
CA LYS A 378 -20.34 -5.32 -14.89
C LYS A 378 -19.59 -6.19 -15.90
N THR A 379 -18.34 -6.55 -15.61
CA THR A 379 -17.47 -7.29 -16.53
C THR A 379 -17.14 -8.69 -16.04
N LEU A 380 -16.99 -8.86 -14.73
CA LEU A 380 -16.77 -10.16 -14.11
C LEU A 380 -18.02 -11.05 -14.18
N VAL A 381 -19.20 -10.49 -13.90
CA VAL A 381 -20.48 -11.22 -13.94
C VAL A 381 -21.15 -10.97 -15.28
N SER A 382 -21.89 -9.86 -15.40
CA SER A 382 -22.44 -9.36 -16.66
C SER A 382 -23.00 -7.94 -16.49
N ALA A 383 -23.35 -7.28 -17.60
CA ALA A 383 -23.91 -5.92 -17.59
C ALA A 383 -25.25 -5.81 -16.83
N GLU A 384 -26.01 -6.91 -16.69
CA GLU A 384 -27.30 -6.95 -15.97
C GLU A 384 -27.14 -6.87 -14.45
N TRP A 385 -25.97 -7.27 -13.93
CA TRP A 385 -25.65 -7.28 -12.51
C TRP A 385 -25.06 -5.96 -12.07
N SER A 386 -25.35 -5.53 -10.85
CA SER A 386 -24.82 -4.30 -10.27
C SER A 386 -24.44 -4.53 -8.82
N LEU A 387 -23.48 -3.75 -8.32
CA LEU A 387 -23.14 -3.66 -6.91
C LEU A 387 -23.43 -2.25 -6.39
N TRP A 388 -24.13 -2.10 -5.28
CA TRP A 388 -24.35 -0.79 -4.65
C TRP A 388 -24.33 -0.89 -3.14
N GLU A 389 -24.12 0.25 -2.49
CA GLU A 389 -24.34 0.38 -1.05
C GLU A 389 -25.83 0.57 -0.75
N GLU A 390 -26.35 -0.17 0.23
CA GLU A 390 -27.69 0.02 0.79
C GLU A 390 -27.59 0.68 2.17
N PRO A 391 -27.64 2.03 2.24
CA PRO A 391 -27.38 2.74 3.50
C PRO A 391 -28.53 2.65 4.50
N ASN A 392 -29.73 2.28 4.05
CA ASN A 392 -30.91 2.24 4.91
C ASN A 392 -30.71 1.20 6.03
N ASP A 393 -30.92 1.62 7.28
CA ASP A 393 -30.82 0.81 8.50
C ASP A 393 -29.42 0.24 8.82
N THR A 394 -28.37 0.65 8.10
CA THR A 394 -26.99 0.22 8.34
C THR A 394 -26.26 1.20 9.27
N PRO A 395 -25.61 0.73 10.36
CA PRO A 395 -24.78 1.57 11.21
C PRO A 395 -23.68 2.30 10.44
N ALA A 396 -23.32 3.52 10.87
CA ALA A 396 -22.35 4.37 10.16
C ALA A 396 -20.93 3.77 10.08
N ASP A 397 -20.56 2.90 11.02
CA ASP A 397 -19.31 2.16 11.06
C ASP A 397 -19.34 0.88 10.20
N LYS A 398 -20.46 0.60 9.53
CA LYS A 398 -20.63 -0.53 8.61
C LYS A 398 -20.86 -0.07 7.17
N LEU A 399 -20.51 -0.94 6.24
CA LEU A 399 -20.76 -0.80 4.82
C LEU A 399 -21.56 -2.02 4.37
N ARG A 400 -22.85 -1.83 4.08
CA ARG A 400 -23.72 -2.89 3.57
C ARG A 400 -23.78 -2.81 2.05
N ILE A 401 -23.13 -3.76 1.38
CA ILE A 401 -23.14 -3.86 -0.09
C ILE A 401 -24.10 -4.94 -0.56
N LYS A 402 -24.75 -4.70 -1.70
CA LYS A 402 -25.61 -5.66 -2.38
C LYS A 402 -25.20 -5.86 -3.83
N ILE A 403 -25.15 -7.11 -4.26
CA ILE A 403 -24.89 -7.54 -5.63
C ILE A 403 -26.13 -8.25 -6.14
N ALA A 404 -26.82 -7.65 -7.10
CA ALA A 404 -28.02 -8.23 -7.69
C ALA A 404 -28.28 -7.68 -9.10
N LYS A 405 -29.21 -8.31 -9.82
CA LYS A 405 -29.70 -7.76 -11.10
C LYS A 405 -30.43 -6.45 -10.88
N LYS A 406 -30.05 -5.42 -11.62
CA LYS A 406 -30.65 -4.08 -11.52
C LYS A 406 -30.66 -3.39 -12.88
N ILE A 407 -31.80 -2.86 -13.29
CA ILE A 407 -31.92 -2.02 -14.47
C ILE A 407 -31.46 -0.61 -14.08
N ASP A 408 -30.26 -0.26 -14.51
CA ASP A 408 -29.59 1.00 -14.17
C ASP A 408 -29.63 1.98 -15.35
N LYS A 409 -30.85 2.36 -15.77
CA LYS A 409 -31.06 3.23 -16.95
C LYS A 409 -31.11 4.72 -16.62
N PHE A 410 -31.34 5.08 -15.36
CA PHE A 410 -31.74 6.45 -14.97
C PHE A 410 -31.08 6.94 -13.68
N CYS A 411 -30.04 6.26 -13.18
CA CYS A 411 -29.35 6.63 -11.94
C CYS A 411 -28.16 7.56 -12.16
#